data_AF-A0A1Y5I2K4-F1
#
_entry.id   AF-A0A1Y5I2K4-F1
#
_cell.length_a   1.000
_cell.length_b   1.000
_cell.length_c   1.000
_cell.angle_alpha   90.00
_cell.angle_beta   90.00
_cell.angle_gamma   90.00
#
_symmetry.space_group_name_H-M   'P 1'
#
loop_
_entity.id
_entity.type
_entity.pdbx_description
1 polymer ?
#
loop_
_entity_poly.entity_id
_entity_poly.type
_entity_poly.pdbx_seq_one_letter_code
_entity_poly.pdbx_strand_id
1 'polypeptide(L)' 'MTAEQRDAAFAMAGQEMEYRVELFNRLVGACYDKCIDKKFKEGDLNVGENSCVDRCASKYWETVAIVGQMLGAQG' A
#
# COMPACT_ATOMS: atom_id res chain seq x y z
N MET A 1 11.61 23.98 21.02
CA MET A 1 11.26 22.54 21.07
C MET A 1 11.93 21.94 22.28
N THR A 2 11.14 21.39 23.21
CA THR A 2 11.68 20.61 24.33
C THR A 2 12.22 19.27 23.84
N ALA A 3 13.05 18.59 24.63
CA ALA A 3 13.52 17.24 24.29
C ALA A 3 12.33 16.27 24.07
N GLU A 4 11.30 16.36 24.93
CA GLU A 4 10.08 15.56 24.84
C GLU A 4 9.31 15.78 23.52
N GLN A 5 9.26 17.01 23.01
CA GLN A 5 8.63 17.31 21.71
C GLN A 5 9.40 16.70 20.53
N ARG A 6 10.72 16.55 20.64
CA ARG A 6 11.55 15.92 19.60
C ARG A 6 11.33 14.41 19.60
N ASP A 7 11.31 13.80 20.77
CA ASP A 7 11.09 12.36 20.90
C ASP A 7 9.70 11.96 20.41
N ALA A 8 8.66 12.74 20.74
CA ALA A 8 7.31 12.55 20.22
C ALA A 8 7.24 12.68 18.68
N ALA A 9 7.95 13.65 18.10
CA ALA A 9 8.01 13.82 16.65
C ALA A 9 8.69 12.63 15.96
N PHE A 10 9.78 12.11 16.53
CA PHE A 10 10.45 10.91 16.01
C PHE A 10 9.59 9.66 16.15
N ALA A 11 8.87 9.50 17.26
CA ALA A 11 7.94 8.39 17.44
C ALA A 11 6.84 8.39 16.36
N MET A 12 6.21 9.55 16.12
CA MET A 12 5.19 9.67 15.06
C MET A 12 5.76 9.39 13.67
N ALA A 13 6.96 9.91 13.36
CA ALA A 13 7.63 9.64 12.09
C ALA A 13 7.95 8.14 11.91
N GLY A 14 8.36 7.46 12.99
CA GLY A 14 8.59 6.02 12.99
C GLY A 14 7.31 5.23 12.68
N GLN A 15 6.21 5.57 13.35
CA GLN A 15 4.91 4.94 13.10
C GLN A 15 4.42 5.15 11.66
N GLU A 16 4.59 6.36 11.12
CA GLU A 16 4.22 6.64 9.73
C GLU A 16 5.03 5.78 8.74
N MET A 17 6.33 5.61 9.00
CA MET A 17 7.20 4.78 8.17
C MET A 17 6.77 3.31 8.22
N GLU A 18 6.51 2.76 9.40
CA GLU A 18 6.05 1.38 9.57
C GLU A 18 4.72 1.14 8.84
N TYR A 19 3.78 2.07 8.96
CA TYR A 19 2.50 2.01 8.25
C TYR A 19 2.68 2.01 6.73
N ARG A 20 3.58 2.85 6.19
CA ARG A 20 3.88 2.89 4.75
C ARG A 20 4.46 1.57 4.25
N VAL A 21 5.35 0.95 5.03
CA VAL A 21 5.93 -0.37 4.70
C VAL A 21 4.84 -1.45 4.71
N GLU A 22 3.98 -1.46 5.72
CA GLU A 22 2.88 -2.43 5.81
C GLU A 22 1.92 -2.29 4.62
N LEU A 23 1.52 -1.06 4.28
CA LEU A 23 0.67 -0.79 3.13
C LEU A 23 1.28 -1.29 1.82
N PHE A 24 2.58 -1.05 1.62
CA PHE A 24 3.28 -1.51 0.43
C PHE A 24 3.28 -3.04 0.32
N ASN A 25 3.57 -3.74 1.42
CA ASN A 25 3.53 -5.21 1.44
C ASN A 25 2.13 -5.76 1.13
N ARG A 26 1.08 -5.15 1.69
CA ARG A 26 -0.31 -5.52 1.41
C ARG A 26 -0.70 -5.23 -0.04
N LEU A 27 -0.27 -4.10 -0.60
CA LEU A 27 -0.47 -3.75 -2.01
C LEU A 27 0.15 -4.80 -2.93
N VAL A 28 1.43 -5.13 -2.71
CA VAL A 28 2.16 -6.11 -3.52
C VAL A 28 1.46 -7.47 -3.48
N GLY A 29 1.12 -7.95 -2.28
CA GLY A 29 0.41 -9.22 -2.12
C GLY A 29 -0.96 -9.24 -2.81
N ALA A 30 -1.75 -8.18 -2.62
CA ALA A 30 -3.08 -8.08 -3.23
C ALA A 30 -3.03 -8.04 -4.76
N CYS A 31 -2.07 -7.32 -5.35
CA CYS A 31 -1.94 -7.26 -6.80
C CYS A 31 -1.34 -8.53 -7.38
N TYR A 32 -0.42 -9.19 -6.67
CA TYR A 32 0.07 -10.51 -7.06
C TYR A 32 -1.07 -11.53 -7.17
N ASP A 33 -1.89 -11.65 -6.12
CA ASP A 33 -3.02 -12.59 -6.08
C ASP A 33 -4.10 -12.30 -7.13
N LYS A 34 -4.26 -11.04 -7.53
CA LYS A 34 -5.29 -10.61 -8.49
C LYS A 34 -4.83 -10.71 -9.94
N CYS A 35 -3.55 -10.48 -10.21
CA CYS A 35 -3.06 -10.26 -11.57
C CYS A 35 -2.16 -11.36 -12.10
N ILE A 36 -1.51 -12.16 -11.24
CA ILE A 36 -0.52 -13.14 -11.68
C ILE A 36 -1.14 -14.54 -11.72
N ASP A 37 -1.00 -15.25 -12.84
CA ASP A 37 -1.47 -16.63 -12.98
C ASP A 37 -0.54 -17.59 -12.24
N LYS A 38 -1.11 -18.40 -11.33
CA LYS A 38 -0.39 -19.42 -10.55
C LYS A 38 0.21 -20.56 -11.39
N LYS A 39 -0.10 -20.61 -12.68
CA LYS A 39 0.50 -21.56 -13.64
C LYS A 39 1.90 -21.14 -14.08
N PHE A 40 2.31 -19.88 -13.87
CA PHE A 40 3.65 -19.35 -14.16
C PHE A 40 4.26 -19.88 -15.46
N LYS A 41 3.62 -19.57 -16.59
CA LYS A 41 4.04 -20.07 -17.91
C LYS A 41 5.42 -19.57 -18.35
N GLU A 42 5.79 -18.39 -17.87
CA GLU A 42 7.01 -17.66 -18.17
C GLU A 42 7.46 -16.87 -16.93
N GLY A 43 8.74 -16.50 -16.87
CA GLY A 43 9.32 -15.81 -15.71
C GLY A 43 9.10 -14.30 -15.71
N ASP A 44 8.78 -13.73 -16.87
CA ASP A 44 8.52 -12.30 -17.05
C ASP A 44 7.02 -12.02 -17.05
N LEU A 45 6.64 -10.80 -16.66
CA LEU A 45 5.25 -10.37 -16.74
C LEU A 45 4.85 -10.13 -18.20
N ASN A 46 3.78 -10.81 -18.64
CA ASN A 46 3.22 -10.53 -19.95
C ASN A 46 2.51 -9.15 -19.98
N VAL A 47 2.14 -8.68 -21.16
CA VAL A 47 1.50 -7.35 -21.34
C VAL A 47 0.19 -7.23 -20.55
N GLY A 48 -0.57 -8.34 -20.44
CA GLY A 48 -1.81 -8.40 -19.69
C GLY A 48 -1.59 -8.30 -18.17
N GLU A 49 -0.59 -9.00 -17.65
CA GLU A 49 -0.18 -8.95 -16.25
C GLU A 49 0.34 -7.57 -15.87
N ASN A 50 1.25 -6.99 -16.68
CA ASN A 50 1.75 -5.61 -16.48
C ASN A 50 0.59 -4.60 -16.41
N SER A 51 -0.29 -4.63 -17.42
CA SER A 51 -1.45 -3.73 -17.46
C SER A 51 -2.42 -3.96 -16.29
N CYS A 52 -2.53 -5.20 -15.80
CA CYS A 52 -3.34 -5.52 -14.63
C CYS A 52 -2.73 -4.94 -13.35
N VAL A 53 -1.42 -5.11 -13.15
CA VAL A 53 -0.70 -4.60 -11.97
C VAL A 53 -0.84 -3.08 -11.87
N ASP A 54 -0.67 -2.34 -12.96
CA ASP A 54 -0.85 -0.88 -12.99
C ASP A 54 -2.25 -0.46 -12.52
N ARG A 55 -3.29 -1.10 -13.09
CA ARG A 55 -4.69 -0.85 -12.71
C ARG A 55 -4.99 -1.28 -11.28
N CYS A 56 -4.39 -2.38 -10.83
CA CYS A 56 -4.55 -2.87 -9.46
C CYS A 56 -3.99 -1.87 -8.46
N ALA A 57 -2.78 -1.36 -8.68
CA ALA A 57 -2.16 -0.37 -7.81
C ALA A 57 -3.00 0.91 -7.74
N SER A 58 -3.45 1.42 -8.89
CA SER A 58 -4.33 2.59 -8.94
C SER A 58 -5.61 2.40 -8.11
N LYS A 59 -6.32 1.27 -8.29
CA LYS A 59 -7.54 0.95 -7.54
C LYS A 59 -7.29 0.71 -6.05
N TYR A 60 -6.16 0.11 -5.69
CA TYR A 60 -5.81 -0.13 -4.30
C TYR A 60 -5.63 1.20 -3.56
N TRP A 61 -4.90 2.16 -4.14
CA TRP A 61 -4.73 3.49 -3.55
C TRP A 61 -6.04 4.27 -3.47
N GLU A 62 -6.90 4.18 -4.49
CA GLU A 62 -8.24 4.75 -4.44
C GLU A 62 -9.06 4.16 -3.29
N THR A 63 -9.00 2.84 -3.10
CA THR A 63 -9.68 2.16 -1.99
C THR A 63 -9.14 2.62 -0.63
N VAL A 64 -7.80 2.72 -0.49
CA VAL A 64 -7.17 3.23 0.74
C VAL A 64 -7.62 4.65 1.05
N ALA A 65 -7.72 5.52 0.03
CA ALA A 65 -8.21 6.89 0.20
C ALA A 65 -9.67 6.94 0.65
N ILE A 66 -10.57 6.18 0.00
CA ILE A 66 -11.99 6.10 0.36
C ILE A 66 -12.16 5.59 1.79
N VAL A 67 -11.48 4.49 2.15
CA VAL A 67 -11.53 3.94 3.50
C VAL A 67 -10.98 4.94 4.52
N GLY A 68 -9.89 5.62 4.19
CA GLY A 68 -9.33 6.69 5.03
C GLY A 68 -10.33 7.83 5.27
N GLN A 69 -11.06 8.26 4.24
CA GLN A 69 -12.12 9.26 4.37
C GLN A 69 -13.27 8.76 5.25
N MET A 70 -13.70 7.50 5.09
CA MET A 70 -14.79 6.93 5.89
C MET A 70 -14.44 6.79 7.37
N LEU A 71 -13.20 6.43 7.69
CA LEU A 71 -12.72 6.33 9.07
C LEU A 71 -12.46 7.71 9.67
N GLY A 72 -11.92 8.65 8.88
CA GLY A 72 -11.68 10.02 9.32
C GLY A 72 -12.95 10.86 9.48
N ALA A 73 -14.01 10.59 8.69
CA ALA A 73 -15.29 11.28 8.79
C ALA A 73 -16.19 10.81 9.94
N GLN A 74 -15.85 9.69 10.59
CA GLN A 74 -16.54 9.19 11.79
C GLN A 74 -15.95 9.72 13.11
N GLY A 75 -14.97 10.63 13.04
CA GLY A 75 -14.36 11.32 14.19
C GLY A 75 -15.01 12.66 14.51
#